data_AF-A0A9D0TDS4-F1
#
_entry.id   AF-A0A9D0TDS4-F1
#
_cell.length_a   1.000
_cell.length_b   1.000
_cell.length_c   1.000
_cell.angle_alpha   90.00
_cell.angle_beta   90.00
_cell.angle_gamma   90.00
#
_symmetry.space_group_name_H-M   'P 1'
#
loop_
_entity.id
_entity.type
_entity.pdbx_description
1 polymer ?
#
loop_
_entity_poly.entity_id
_entity_poly.type
_entity_poly.pdbx_seq_one_letter_code
_entity_poly.pdbx_strand_id
1 'polypeptide(L)'
;MKDLFAGPGYLLQGFSLLGKPGLRRFVLIPLLINILLFGGLIGWAYGWVDAYSSNLIERLPEWLRWLHYVIVPVFVLTSLVVIFYGFSILANLIAAPFNGLLAEAVEAHLTGQTLEGDWRQLLRDIIPSMMSELRKLLYFALRALPLLLLLLIPLVNVAASVLWILFSAWMMTVQYMDYPMANHSLFFSEQRKRLRKRPLLAWSFGGLVMLCTLIPVINFIVMPAAVAGATAIWVREES
;
A
#
# COMPACT_ATOMS: atom_id res chain seq x y z
N MET A 1 -7.66 27.57 -4.44
CA MET A 1 -8.36 27.28 -3.17
C MET A 1 -9.35 26.12 -3.29
N LYS A 2 -10.23 26.07 -4.32
CA LYS A 2 -11.16 24.93 -4.52
C LYS A 2 -10.45 23.56 -4.52
N ASP A 3 -9.34 23.43 -5.25
CA ASP A 3 -8.56 22.18 -5.32
C ASP A 3 -7.97 21.70 -3.97
N LEU A 4 -7.62 22.63 -3.08
CA LEU A 4 -7.01 22.30 -1.78
C LEU A 4 -8.02 21.64 -0.84
N PHE A 5 -9.29 22.01 -0.94
CA PHE A 5 -10.39 21.40 -0.17
C PHE A 5 -11.02 20.22 -0.90
N ALA A 6 -10.92 20.18 -2.23
CA ALA A 6 -11.45 19.09 -3.04
C ALA A 6 -10.72 17.76 -2.76
N GLY A 7 -9.38 17.77 -2.66
CA GLY A 7 -8.58 16.55 -2.43
C GLY A 7 -9.03 15.74 -1.20
N PRO A 8 -9.06 16.34 0.00
CA PRO A 8 -9.63 15.74 1.20
C PRO A 8 -11.06 15.22 1.02
N GLY A 9 -11.90 15.99 0.32
CA GLY A 9 -13.28 15.61 0.00
C GLY A 9 -13.36 14.31 -0.80
N TYR A 10 -12.45 14.09 -1.75
CA TYR A 10 -12.39 12.85 -2.52
C TYR A 10 -12.00 11.63 -1.69
N LEU A 11 -11.10 11.77 -0.71
CA LEU A 11 -10.78 10.65 0.19
C LEU A 11 -11.97 10.31 1.09
N LEU A 12 -12.65 11.32 1.64
CA LEU A 12 -13.87 11.13 2.44
C LEU A 12 -14.99 10.48 1.60
N GLN A 13 -15.13 10.90 0.35
CA GLN A 13 -16.02 10.23 -0.60
C GLN A 13 -15.58 8.78 -0.83
N GLY A 14 -14.28 8.50 -0.95
CA GLY A 14 -13.72 7.15 -1.02
C GLY A 14 -14.18 6.27 0.14
N PHE A 15 -14.03 6.74 1.38
CA PHE A 15 -14.57 6.05 2.57
C PHE A 15 -16.08 5.78 2.46
N SER A 16 -16.86 6.77 2.00
CA SER A 16 -18.30 6.59 1.80
C SER A 16 -18.62 5.57 0.70
N LEU A 17 -17.82 5.49 -0.37
CA LEU A 17 -18.01 4.57 -1.49
C LEU A 17 -17.77 3.12 -1.05
N LEU A 18 -16.78 2.87 -0.20
CA LEU A 18 -16.54 1.53 0.36
C LEU A 18 -17.75 0.96 1.10
N GLY A 19 -18.60 1.84 1.67
CA GLY A 19 -19.83 1.46 2.35
C GLY A 19 -20.97 1.01 1.42
N LYS A 20 -20.86 1.19 0.09
CA LYS A 20 -21.94 0.86 -0.85
C LYS A 20 -22.04 -0.66 -1.13
N PRO A 21 -23.25 -1.21 -1.30
CA PRO A 21 -23.43 -2.61 -1.69
C PRO A 21 -22.75 -2.85 -3.05
N GLY A 22 -22.05 -3.98 -3.19
CA GLY A 22 -21.25 -4.30 -4.38
C GLY A 22 -19.76 -3.92 -4.28
N LEU A 23 -19.43 -2.82 -3.58
CA LEU A 23 -18.04 -2.38 -3.38
C LEU A 23 -17.38 -3.00 -2.14
N ARG A 24 -18.17 -3.29 -1.09
CA ARG A 24 -17.67 -3.89 0.17
C ARG A 24 -16.87 -5.18 -0.03
N ARG A 25 -17.22 -6.00 -1.03
CA ARG A 25 -16.52 -7.28 -1.30
C ARG A 25 -15.04 -7.09 -1.65
N PHE A 26 -14.70 -6.00 -2.34
CA PHE A 26 -13.32 -5.70 -2.73
C PHE A 26 -12.45 -5.24 -1.55
N VAL A 27 -13.06 -4.89 -0.41
CA VAL A 27 -12.37 -4.59 0.85
C VAL A 27 -12.32 -5.82 1.75
N LEU A 28 -13.46 -6.50 1.90
CA LEU A 28 -13.60 -7.62 2.83
C LEU A 28 -12.84 -8.86 2.38
N ILE A 29 -12.79 -9.17 1.07
CA ILE A 29 -12.10 -10.36 0.58
C ILE A 29 -10.58 -10.27 0.82
N PRO A 30 -9.85 -9.21 0.42
CA PRO A 30 -8.42 -9.07 0.73
C PRO A 30 -8.13 -9.09 2.22
N LEU A 31 -8.96 -8.41 3.02
CA LEU A 31 -8.82 -8.38 4.47
C LEU A 31 -8.96 -9.77 5.07
N LEU A 32 -9.97 -10.54 4.65
CA LEU A 32 -10.21 -11.90 5.11
C LEU A 32 -9.06 -12.83 4.70
N ILE A 33 -8.56 -12.72 3.47
CA ILE A 33 -7.39 -13.48 3.01
C ILE A 33 -6.17 -13.13 3.89
N ASN A 34 -5.93 -11.86 4.15
CA ASN A 34 -4.80 -11.42 5.00
C ASN A 34 -4.94 -11.93 6.44
N ILE A 35 -6.14 -11.91 7.02
CA ILE A 35 -6.38 -12.46 8.37
C ILE A 35 -6.11 -13.97 8.40
N LEU A 36 -6.61 -14.72 7.42
CA LEU A 36 -6.37 -16.17 7.33
C LEU A 36 -4.90 -16.49 7.12
N LEU A 37 -4.23 -15.77 6.23
CA LEU A 37 -2.81 -15.94 5.95
C LEU A 37 -1.96 -15.62 7.18
N PHE A 38 -2.22 -14.49 7.83
CA PHE A 38 -1.48 -14.08 9.02
C PHE A 38 -1.69 -15.05 10.20
N GLY A 39 -2.94 -15.45 10.45
CA GLY A 39 -3.27 -16.45 11.47
C GLY A 39 -2.60 -17.79 11.18
N GLY A 40 -2.61 -18.24 9.92
CA GLY A 40 -1.93 -19.45 9.47
C GLY A 40 -0.41 -19.37 9.65
N LEU A 41 0.21 -18.25 9.30
CA LEU A 41 1.65 -18.02 9.47
C LEU A 41 2.06 -17.99 10.94
N ILE A 42 1.24 -17.42 11.83
CA ILE A 42 1.48 -17.47 13.28
C ILE A 42 1.41 -18.91 13.79
N GLY A 43 0.37 -19.66 13.41
CA GLY A 43 0.23 -21.06 13.81
C GLY A 43 1.40 -21.92 13.33
N TRP A 44 1.80 -21.75 12.07
CA TRP A 44 2.98 -22.40 11.51
C TRP A 44 4.26 -22.00 12.25
N ALA A 45 4.46 -20.70 12.52
CA ALA A 45 5.65 -20.22 13.21
C ALA A 45 5.75 -20.73 14.65
N TYR A 46 4.62 -20.81 15.37
CA TYR A 46 4.60 -21.42 16.69
C TYR A 46 5.09 -22.87 16.66
N GLY A 47 4.53 -23.69 15.75
CA GLY A 47 4.97 -25.07 15.57
C GLY A 47 6.44 -25.18 15.12
N TRP A 48 6.90 -24.27 14.27
CA TRP A 48 8.30 -24.22 13.82
C TRP A 48 9.26 -23.86 14.97
N VAL A 49 8.95 -22.83 15.76
CA VAL A 49 9.76 -22.46 16.93
C VAL A 49 9.80 -23.60 17.92
N ASP A 50 8.65 -24.18 18.27
CA ASP A 50 8.55 -25.26 19.25
C ASP A 50 9.33 -26.50 18.81
N ALA A 51 9.08 -26.99 17.59
CA ALA A 51 9.72 -28.21 17.09
C ALA A 51 11.24 -28.07 16.91
N TYR A 52 11.71 -26.97 16.32
CA TYR A 52 13.13 -26.82 16.00
C TYR A 52 13.96 -26.40 17.21
N SER A 53 13.43 -25.52 18.08
CA SER A 53 14.15 -25.13 19.30
C SER A 53 14.26 -26.32 20.27
N SER A 54 13.18 -27.08 20.48
CA SER A 54 13.18 -28.26 21.35
C SER A 54 14.10 -29.34 20.81
N ASN A 55 14.05 -29.66 19.51
CA ASN A 55 14.95 -30.66 18.92
C ASN A 55 16.43 -30.27 19.03
N LEU A 56 16.75 -28.98 18.94
CA LEU A 56 18.12 -28.50 19.09
C LEU A 56 18.57 -28.63 20.56
N ILE A 57 17.71 -28.29 21.51
CA ILE A 57 17.99 -28.35 22.95
C ILE A 57 18.15 -29.80 23.43
N GLU A 58 17.34 -30.72 22.94
CA GLU A 58 17.42 -32.16 23.31
C GLU A 58 18.74 -32.80 22.90
N ARG A 59 19.39 -32.29 21.84
CA ARG A 59 20.72 -32.75 21.41
C ARG A 59 21.87 -32.16 22.23
N LEU A 60 21.59 -31.18 23.10
CA LEU A 60 22.61 -30.53 23.92
C LEU A 60 22.91 -31.36 25.19
N PRO A 61 24.18 -31.46 25.59
CA PRO A 61 24.56 -31.94 26.92
C PRO A 61 23.89 -31.13 28.04
N GLU A 62 23.70 -31.75 29.22
CA GLU A 62 22.99 -31.10 30.35
C GLU A 62 23.57 -29.72 30.72
N TRP A 63 24.89 -29.58 30.74
CA TRP A 63 25.58 -28.35 31.11
C TRP A 63 25.38 -27.20 30.10
N LEU A 64 24.88 -27.49 28.88
CA LEU A 64 24.53 -26.50 27.86
C LEU A 64 23.02 -26.18 27.82
N ARG A 65 22.18 -26.81 28.66
CA ARG A 65 20.71 -26.56 28.64
C ARG A 65 20.33 -25.11 28.95
N TRP A 66 21.17 -24.36 29.67
CA TRP A 66 20.95 -22.93 29.90
C TRP A 66 20.82 -22.14 28.60
N LEU A 67 21.34 -22.66 27.48
CA LEU A 67 21.25 -22.05 26.16
C LEU A 67 19.79 -21.98 25.65
N HIS A 68 18.83 -22.69 26.26
CA HIS A 68 17.39 -22.53 25.99
C HIS A 68 16.94 -21.06 26.08
N TYR A 69 17.42 -20.32 27.09
CA TYR A 69 17.10 -18.89 27.28
C TYR A 69 17.63 -17.99 26.17
N VAL A 70 18.53 -18.50 25.31
CA VAL A 70 19.08 -17.80 24.16
C VAL A 70 18.48 -18.33 22.85
N ILE A 71 18.42 -19.65 22.68
CA ILE A 71 17.92 -20.32 21.48
C ILE A 71 16.47 -19.93 21.22
N VAL A 72 15.58 -20.03 22.22
CA VAL A 72 14.15 -19.77 21.99
C VAL A 72 13.92 -18.32 21.55
N PRO A 73 14.45 -17.28 22.22
CA PRO A 73 14.32 -15.91 21.73
C PRO A 73 14.89 -15.69 20.33
N VAL A 74 16.01 -16.33 19.97
CA VAL A 74 16.58 -16.22 18.61
C VAL A 74 15.63 -16.81 17.57
N PHE A 75 15.06 -17.99 17.85
CA PHE A 75 14.07 -18.61 16.96
C PHE A 75 12.80 -17.74 16.85
N VAL A 76 12.28 -17.22 17.96
CA VAL A 76 11.12 -16.31 17.97
C VAL A 76 11.40 -15.05 17.17
N LEU A 77 12.54 -14.39 17.39
CA LEU A 77 12.93 -13.18 16.65
C LEU A 77 13.08 -13.47 15.15
N THR A 78 13.70 -14.59 14.80
CA THR A 78 13.84 -15.02 13.40
C THR A 78 12.48 -15.25 12.77
N SER A 79 11.57 -15.95 13.46
CA SER A 79 10.20 -16.17 12.98
C SER A 79 9.43 -14.86 12.85
N LEU A 80 9.57 -13.91 13.79
CA LEU A 80 8.94 -12.60 13.69
C LEU A 80 9.42 -11.84 12.45
N VAL A 81 10.72 -11.86 12.16
CA VAL A 81 11.28 -11.25 10.95
C VAL A 81 10.73 -11.92 9.70
N VAL A 82 10.77 -13.26 9.63
CA VAL A 82 10.26 -14.03 8.48
C VAL A 82 8.78 -13.80 8.26
N ILE A 83 7.97 -13.84 9.33
CA ILE A 83 6.53 -13.57 9.26
C ILE A 83 6.31 -12.13 8.81
N PHE A 84 6.96 -11.14 9.42
CA PHE A 84 6.74 -9.73 9.10
C PHE A 84 7.01 -9.41 7.63
N TYR A 85 8.19 -9.80 7.13
CA TYR A 85 8.56 -9.54 5.73
C TYR A 85 7.83 -10.45 4.76
N GLY A 86 7.71 -11.75 5.06
CA GLY A 86 7.02 -12.72 4.23
C GLY A 86 5.53 -12.39 4.08
N PHE A 87 4.86 -12.11 5.19
CA PHE A 87 3.47 -11.64 5.19
C PHE A 87 3.33 -10.33 4.41
N SER A 88 4.21 -9.35 4.62
CA SER A 88 4.13 -8.06 3.92
C SER A 88 4.24 -8.23 2.39
N ILE A 89 5.14 -9.08 1.90
CA ILE A 89 5.26 -9.39 0.47
C ILE A 89 3.98 -10.06 -0.05
N LEU A 90 3.50 -11.10 0.65
CA LEU A 90 2.30 -11.84 0.25
C LEU A 90 1.04 -10.97 0.28
N ALA A 91 0.85 -10.20 1.35
CA ALA A 91 -0.29 -9.29 1.51
C ALA A 91 -0.30 -8.23 0.42
N ASN A 92 0.84 -7.63 0.08
CA ASN A 92 0.94 -6.66 -1.01
C ASN A 92 0.66 -7.30 -2.38
N LEU A 93 1.20 -8.50 -2.63
CA LEU A 93 0.97 -9.24 -3.88
C LEU A 93 -0.51 -9.61 -4.05
N ILE A 94 -1.16 -10.06 -2.96
CA ILE A 94 -2.58 -10.37 -2.94
C ILE A 94 -3.41 -9.11 -3.09
N ALA A 95 -3.07 -7.99 -2.44
CA ALA A 95 -3.84 -6.75 -2.50
C ALA A 95 -3.80 -6.06 -3.88
N ALA A 96 -2.68 -6.19 -4.61
CA ALA A 96 -2.49 -5.55 -5.92
C ALA A 96 -3.65 -5.75 -6.92
N PRO A 97 -4.09 -6.99 -7.24
CA PRO A 97 -5.20 -7.21 -8.16
C PRO A 97 -6.54 -6.66 -7.64
N PHE A 98 -6.78 -6.71 -6.33
CA PHE A 98 -8.04 -6.21 -5.76
C PHE A 98 -8.13 -4.69 -5.82
N ASN A 99 -7.01 -3.97 -5.74
CA ASN A 99 -7.02 -2.52 -5.88
C ASN A 99 -7.36 -2.08 -7.32
N GLY A 100 -6.86 -2.79 -8.33
CA GLY A 100 -7.26 -2.54 -9.73
C GLY A 100 -8.75 -2.81 -9.98
N LEU A 101 -9.23 -3.96 -9.50
CA LEU A 101 -10.65 -4.35 -9.55
C LEU A 101 -11.56 -3.39 -8.77
N LEU A 102 -11.10 -2.89 -7.62
CA LEU A 102 -11.83 -1.90 -6.84
C LEU A 102 -11.94 -0.59 -7.61
N ALA A 103 -10.85 -0.13 -8.24
CA ALA A 103 -10.87 1.08 -9.05
C ALA A 103 -11.87 0.96 -10.21
N GLU A 104 -11.87 -0.17 -10.91
CA GLU A 104 -12.82 -0.48 -11.99
C GLU A 104 -14.28 -0.49 -11.48
N ALA A 105 -14.54 -1.17 -10.36
CA ALA A 105 -15.88 -1.24 -9.78
C ALA A 105 -16.38 0.13 -9.28
N VAL A 106 -15.49 0.96 -8.71
CA VAL A 106 -15.82 2.32 -8.27
C VAL A 106 -16.12 3.19 -9.49
N GLU A 107 -15.34 3.09 -10.55
CA GLU A 107 -15.57 3.83 -11.79
C GLU A 107 -16.91 3.47 -12.41
N ALA A 108 -17.20 2.18 -12.55
CA ALA A 108 -18.48 1.70 -13.03
C ALA A 108 -19.67 2.21 -12.17
N HIS A 109 -19.49 2.26 -10.85
CA HIS A 109 -20.49 2.82 -9.94
C HIS A 109 -20.72 4.32 -10.13
N LEU A 110 -19.69 5.09 -10.49
CA LEU A 110 -19.76 6.54 -10.66
C LEU A 110 -20.22 6.95 -12.06
N THR A 111 -19.87 6.19 -13.11
CA THR A 111 -20.21 6.50 -14.51
C THR A 111 -21.50 5.82 -14.97
N GLY A 112 -21.93 4.75 -14.27
CA GLY A 112 -23.06 3.92 -14.69
C GLY A 112 -22.72 2.97 -15.84
N GLN A 113 -21.46 2.88 -16.26
CA GLN A 113 -21.00 1.98 -17.32
C GLN A 113 -20.43 0.70 -16.70
N THR A 114 -20.88 -0.46 -17.16
CA THR A 114 -20.29 -1.74 -16.73
C THR A 114 -18.97 -1.96 -17.46
N LEU A 115 -17.87 -1.96 -16.72
CA LEU A 115 -16.60 -2.46 -17.21
C LEU A 115 -16.63 -3.99 -17.08
N GLU A 116 -16.48 -4.70 -18.20
CA GLU A 116 -16.42 -6.16 -18.23
C GLU A 116 -15.07 -6.62 -17.71
N GLY A 117 -15.01 -6.98 -16.43
CA GLY A 117 -13.79 -7.53 -15.82
C GLY A 117 -13.47 -8.94 -16.34
N ASP A 118 -12.49 -9.07 -17.25
CA ASP A 118 -11.95 -10.36 -17.69
C ASP A 118 -10.76 -10.78 -16.79
N TRP A 119 -10.87 -11.92 -16.10
CA TRP A 119 -9.76 -12.48 -15.31
C TRP A 119 -8.49 -12.73 -16.15
N ARG A 120 -8.62 -12.96 -17.46
CA ARG A 120 -7.47 -13.11 -18.37
C ARG A 120 -6.79 -11.78 -18.68
N GLN A 121 -7.48 -10.66 -18.51
CA GLN A 121 -6.91 -9.32 -18.62
C GLN A 121 -6.09 -9.00 -17.36
N LEU A 122 -6.63 -9.32 -16.18
CA LEU A 122 -5.92 -9.18 -14.91
C LEU A 122 -4.60 -9.94 -14.86
N LEU A 123 -4.54 -11.16 -15.42
CA LEU A 123 -3.28 -11.93 -15.53
C LEU A 123 -2.28 -11.30 -16.52
N ARG A 124 -2.76 -10.72 -17.63
CA ARG A 124 -1.91 -10.05 -18.63
C ARG A 124 -1.32 -8.75 -18.08
N ASP A 125 -2.03 -8.09 -17.17
CA ASP A 125 -1.62 -6.79 -16.63
C ASP A 125 -0.66 -6.90 -15.44
N ILE A 126 -0.39 -8.11 -14.91
CA ILE A 126 0.57 -8.33 -13.81
C ILE A 126 1.96 -7.80 -14.17
N ILE A 127 2.53 -8.21 -15.30
CA ILE A 127 3.91 -7.84 -15.69
C ILE A 127 4.04 -6.32 -15.95
N PRO A 128 3.17 -5.69 -16.76
CA PRO A 128 3.16 -4.24 -16.91
C PRO A 128 2.99 -3.49 -15.59
N SER A 129 2.12 -3.98 -14.69
CA SER A 129 1.90 -3.40 -13.36
C SER A 129 3.16 -3.46 -12.50
N MET A 130 3.84 -4.60 -12.43
CA MET A 130 5.12 -4.73 -11.71
C MET A 130 6.20 -3.78 -12.27
N MET A 131 6.26 -3.61 -13.60
CA MET A 131 7.17 -2.65 -14.22
C MET A 131 6.82 -1.20 -13.89
N SER A 132 5.52 -0.87 -13.79
CA SER A 132 5.06 0.44 -13.33
C SER A 132 5.51 0.69 -11.89
N GLU A 133 5.31 -0.27 -10.99
CA GLU A 133 5.78 -0.20 -9.60
C GLU A 133 7.29 0.00 -9.49
N LEU A 134 8.09 -0.74 -10.26
CA LEU A 134 9.55 -0.53 -10.32
C LEU A 134 9.92 0.89 -10.76
N ARG A 135 9.20 1.46 -11.73
CA ARG A 135 9.42 2.85 -12.17
C ARG A 135 9.03 3.86 -11.09
N LYS A 136 7.97 3.61 -10.31
CA LYS A 136 7.58 4.44 -9.16
C LYS A 136 8.64 4.36 -8.06
N LEU A 137 9.15 3.17 -7.75
CA LEU A 137 10.23 2.98 -6.78
C LEU A 137 11.51 3.71 -7.22
N LEU A 138 11.88 3.61 -8.49
CA LEU A 138 13.03 4.36 -9.02
C LEU A 138 12.81 5.88 -8.98
N TYR A 139 11.61 6.34 -9.37
CA TYR A 139 11.21 7.75 -9.27
C TYR A 139 11.27 8.27 -7.83
N PHE A 140 10.85 7.44 -6.87
CA PHE A 140 10.94 7.70 -5.44
C PHE A 140 12.40 7.80 -5.01
N ALA A 141 13.21 6.77 -5.24
CA ALA A 141 14.60 6.71 -4.83
C ALA A 141 15.42 7.90 -5.36
N LEU A 142 15.26 8.24 -6.66
CA LEU A 142 15.97 9.36 -7.30
C LEU A 142 15.63 10.73 -6.71
N ARG A 143 14.45 10.90 -6.08
CA ARG A 143 14.03 12.16 -5.43
C ARG A 143 14.27 12.14 -3.93
N ALA A 144 14.03 11.01 -3.29
CA ALA A 144 14.18 10.81 -1.87
C ALA A 144 15.66 10.91 -1.47
N LEU A 145 16.59 10.36 -2.27
CA LEU A 145 18.01 10.35 -1.92
C LEU A 145 18.60 11.77 -1.79
N PRO A 146 18.41 12.71 -2.74
CA PRO A 146 18.86 14.09 -2.55
C PRO A 146 18.18 14.79 -1.36
N LEU A 147 16.87 14.59 -1.15
CA LEU A 147 16.15 15.17 -0.02
C LEU A 147 16.67 14.64 1.32
N LEU A 148 17.03 13.36 1.38
CA LEU A 148 17.64 12.73 2.54
C LEU A 148 19.00 13.35 2.85
N LEU A 149 19.82 13.60 1.83
CA LEU A 149 21.12 14.29 2.01
C LEU A 149 20.92 15.72 2.51
N LEU A 150 19.91 16.44 2.03
CA LEU A 150 19.58 17.79 2.51
C LEU A 150 19.12 17.82 3.98
N LEU A 151 18.48 16.75 4.46
CA LEU A 151 18.08 16.62 5.87
C LEU A 151 19.28 16.53 6.83
N LEU A 152 20.45 16.09 6.35
CA LEU A 152 21.67 16.00 7.17
C LEU A 152 22.35 17.36 7.40
N ILE A 153 22.00 18.39 6.62
CA ILE A 153 22.60 19.71 6.70
C ILE A 153 21.83 20.56 7.73
N PRO A 154 22.46 21.02 8.84
CA PRO A 154 21.82 21.89 9.82
C PRO A 154 21.27 23.18 9.18
N LEU A 155 20.17 23.73 9.72
CA LEU A 155 19.37 24.84 9.18
C LEU A 155 18.62 24.55 7.87
N VAL A 156 19.24 23.85 6.91
CA VAL A 156 18.59 23.42 5.65
C VAL A 156 17.57 22.30 5.93
N ASN A 157 17.81 21.50 6.97
CA ASN A 157 16.94 20.41 7.40
C ASN A 157 15.47 20.83 7.62
N VAL A 158 15.21 22.07 8.07
CA VAL A 158 13.83 22.58 8.27
C VAL A 158 13.10 22.66 6.93
N ALA A 159 13.72 23.29 5.93
CA ALA A 159 13.16 23.36 4.58
C ALA A 159 13.06 21.97 3.93
N ALA A 160 14.09 21.14 4.10
CA ALA A 160 14.11 19.77 3.59
C ALA A 160 12.99 18.90 4.20
N SER A 161 12.64 19.09 5.47
CA SER A 161 11.54 18.38 6.13
C SER A 161 10.18 18.73 5.53
N VAL A 162 9.95 20.01 5.23
CA VAL A 162 8.73 20.45 4.53
C VAL A 162 8.66 19.88 3.12
N LEU A 163 9.78 19.91 2.38
CA LEU A 163 9.86 19.32 1.04
C LEU A 163 9.66 17.80 1.08
N TRP A 164 10.15 17.12 2.10
CA TRP A 164 9.94 15.68 2.31
C TRP A 164 8.45 15.38 2.47
N ILE A 165 7.74 16.11 3.32
CA ILE A 165 6.29 15.95 3.52
C ILE A 165 5.53 16.20 2.21
N LEU A 166 5.83 17.28 1.49
CA LEU A 166 5.19 17.58 0.21
C LEU A 166 5.48 16.50 -0.85
N PHE A 167 6.69 15.95 -0.85
CA PHE A 167 7.07 14.87 -1.73
C PHE A 167 6.36 13.56 -1.38
N SER A 168 6.25 13.22 -0.09
CA SER A 168 5.50 12.05 0.39
C SER A 168 4.02 12.16 0.04
N ALA A 169 3.41 13.33 0.25
CA ALA A 169 2.03 13.60 -0.16
C ALA A 169 1.85 13.43 -1.68
N TRP A 170 2.77 13.98 -2.49
CA TRP A 170 2.76 13.78 -3.93
C TRP A 170 2.85 12.29 -4.30
N MET A 171 3.74 11.54 -3.65
CA MET A 171 3.94 10.11 -3.91
C MET A 171 2.71 9.27 -3.56
N MET A 172 2.00 9.60 -2.47
CA MET A 172 0.74 8.94 -2.15
C MET A 172 -0.28 9.11 -3.27
N THR A 173 -0.44 10.33 -3.79
CA THR A 173 -1.36 10.55 -4.93
C THR A 173 -0.93 9.79 -6.17
N VAL A 174 0.37 9.81 -6.52
CA VAL A 174 0.89 9.03 -7.65
C VAL A 174 0.61 7.54 -7.47
N GLN A 175 0.77 7.00 -6.26
CA GLN A 175 0.54 5.59 -5.98
C GLN A 175 -0.92 5.19 -6.22
N TYR A 176 -1.87 5.98 -5.73
CA TYR A 176 -3.30 5.63 -5.79
C TYR A 176 -3.97 6.02 -7.11
N MET A 177 -3.54 7.11 -7.76
CA MET A 177 -4.04 7.51 -9.08
C MET A 177 -3.58 6.56 -10.19
N ASP A 178 -2.51 5.79 -9.97
CA ASP A 178 -2.06 4.79 -10.94
C ASP A 178 -3.13 3.71 -11.18
N TYR A 179 -3.95 3.33 -10.20
CA TYR A 179 -4.97 2.28 -10.40
C TYR A 179 -6.01 2.65 -11.48
N PRO A 180 -6.79 3.75 -11.37
CA PRO A 180 -7.75 4.12 -12.41
C PRO A 180 -7.09 4.50 -13.75
N MET A 181 -5.87 5.06 -13.71
CA MET A 181 -5.13 5.44 -14.93
C MET A 181 -4.55 4.22 -15.66
N ALA A 182 -4.08 3.20 -14.92
CA ALA A 182 -3.57 1.95 -15.47
C ALA A 182 -4.69 1.11 -16.09
N ASN A 183 -5.90 1.15 -15.53
CA ASN A 183 -7.09 0.54 -16.16
C ASN A 183 -7.37 1.13 -17.55
N HIS A 184 -6.96 2.38 -17.80
CA HIS A 184 -7.01 3.05 -19.11
C HIS A 184 -5.70 2.94 -19.91
N SER A 185 -4.79 2.04 -19.54
CA SER A 185 -3.50 1.82 -20.19
C SER A 185 -2.60 3.06 -20.25
N LEU A 186 -2.76 4.03 -19.34
CA LEU A 186 -1.89 5.20 -19.28
C LEU A 186 -0.54 4.86 -18.65
N PHE A 187 0.54 5.26 -19.31
CA PHE A 187 1.89 5.04 -18.81
C PHE A 187 2.25 6.04 -17.71
N PHE A 188 3.14 5.64 -16.80
CA PHE A 188 3.63 6.45 -15.67
C PHE A 188 4.06 7.89 -16.04
N SER A 189 4.68 8.07 -17.22
CA SER A 189 5.11 9.39 -17.68
C SER A 189 3.93 10.33 -17.98
N GLU A 190 2.81 9.80 -18.47
CA GLU A 190 1.58 10.51 -18.79
C GLU A 190 0.78 10.81 -17.54
N GLN A 191 0.63 9.82 -16.65
CA GLN A 191 0.00 9.99 -15.33
C GLN A 191 0.60 11.19 -14.59
N ARG A 192 1.93 11.25 -14.52
CA ARG A 192 2.66 12.37 -13.90
C ARG A 192 2.40 13.71 -14.59
N LYS A 193 2.33 13.73 -15.93
CA LYS A 193 2.05 14.97 -16.67
C LYS A 193 0.65 15.49 -16.36
N ARG A 194 -0.34 14.60 -16.20
CA ARG A 194 -1.70 15.00 -15.85
C ARG A 194 -1.80 15.51 -14.41
N LEU A 195 -1.26 14.76 -13.44
CA LEU A 195 -1.24 15.18 -12.03
C LEU A 195 -0.55 16.54 -11.81
N ARG A 196 0.45 16.88 -12.64
CA ARG A 196 1.14 18.17 -12.60
C ARG A 196 0.27 19.35 -13.04
N LYS A 197 -0.84 19.12 -13.75
CA LYS A 197 -1.80 20.18 -14.11
C LYS A 197 -2.56 20.70 -12.90
N ARG A 198 -2.74 19.88 -11.86
CA ARG A 198 -3.44 20.23 -10.62
C ARG A 198 -2.66 19.81 -9.37
N PRO A 199 -1.49 20.41 -9.10
CA PRO A 199 -0.60 19.97 -8.02
C PRO A 199 -1.21 20.17 -6.64
N LEU A 200 -2.05 21.19 -6.43
CA LEU A 200 -2.73 21.43 -5.15
C LEU A 200 -3.74 20.33 -4.81
N LEU A 201 -4.47 19.82 -5.81
CA LEU A 201 -5.37 18.67 -5.65
C LEU A 201 -4.55 17.43 -5.26
N ALA A 202 -3.45 17.20 -5.96
CA ALA A 202 -2.56 16.07 -5.70
C ALA A 202 -1.93 16.13 -4.30
N TRP A 203 -1.40 17.27 -3.86
CA TRP A 203 -0.81 17.38 -2.53
C TRP A 203 -1.84 17.28 -1.41
N SER A 204 -3.02 17.88 -1.59
CA SER A 204 -4.06 17.85 -0.54
C SER A 204 -4.70 16.46 -0.39
N PHE A 205 -4.96 15.75 -1.48
CA PHE A 205 -5.44 14.37 -1.46
C PHE A 205 -4.40 13.43 -0.81
N GLY A 206 -3.19 13.39 -1.35
CA GLY A 206 -2.14 12.50 -0.86
C GLY A 206 -1.63 12.87 0.54
N GLY A 207 -1.71 14.15 0.91
CA GLY A 207 -1.44 14.61 2.26
C GLY A 207 -2.42 14.05 3.28
N LEU A 208 -3.73 14.07 2.99
CA LEU A 208 -4.71 13.45 3.88
C LEU A 208 -4.56 11.93 3.93
N VAL A 209 -4.30 11.28 2.79
CA VAL A 209 -4.01 9.85 2.75
C VAL A 209 -2.83 9.52 3.67
N MET A 210 -1.74 10.27 3.56
CA MET A 210 -0.56 10.12 4.43
C MET A 210 -0.90 10.32 5.92
N LEU A 211 -1.75 11.28 6.27
CA LEU A 211 -2.17 11.46 7.66
C LEU A 211 -3.02 10.28 8.15
N CYS A 212 -3.90 9.74 7.31
CA CYS A 212 -4.72 8.61 7.68
C CYS A 212 -3.92 7.31 7.85
N THR A 213 -2.82 7.11 7.10
CA THR A 213 -1.95 5.93 7.28
C THR A 213 -1.19 5.94 8.60
N LEU A 214 -1.02 7.11 9.24
CA LEU A 214 -0.42 7.21 10.58
C LEU A 214 -1.33 6.67 11.68
N ILE A 215 -2.63 6.54 11.42
CA ILE A 215 -3.61 6.05 12.41
C ILE A 215 -3.76 4.53 12.23
N PRO A 216 -3.28 3.67 13.16
CA PRO A 216 -3.15 2.24 12.92
C PRO A 216 -4.46 1.53 12.52
N VAL A 217 -5.58 1.85 13.18
CA VAL A 217 -6.88 1.24 12.89
C VAL A 217 -7.42 1.67 11.54
N ILE A 218 -7.23 2.94 11.18
CA ILE A 218 -7.70 3.50 9.92
C ILE A 218 -6.84 2.97 8.77
N ASN A 219 -5.54 2.78 8.97
CA ASN A 219 -4.59 2.32 7.96
C ASN A 219 -5.05 1.02 7.23
N PHE A 220 -5.72 0.09 7.92
CA PHE A 220 -6.28 -1.12 7.29
C PHE A 220 -7.27 -0.85 6.15
N ILE A 221 -7.99 0.28 6.20
CA ILE A 221 -9.00 0.66 5.20
C ILE A 221 -8.61 1.89 4.39
N VAL A 222 -7.48 2.54 4.70
CA VAL A 222 -6.99 3.70 3.95
C VAL A 222 -6.65 3.33 2.52
N MET A 223 -5.99 2.19 2.32
CA MET A 223 -5.61 1.75 0.98
C MET A 223 -6.82 1.66 0.04
N PRO A 224 -7.88 0.88 0.34
CA PRO A 224 -9.06 0.83 -0.52
C PRO A 224 -9.81 2.17 -0.58
N ALA A 225 -9.83 2.97 0.49
CA ALA A 225 -10.50 4.27 0.48
C ALA A 225 -9.79 5.26 -0.43
N ALA A 226 -8.45 5.24 -0.43
CA ALA A 226 -7.62 6.05 -1.29
C ALA A 226 -7.74 5.61 -2.76
N VAL A 227 -7.81 4.31 -3.04
CA VAL A 227 -8.12 3.82 -4.40
C VAL A 227 -9.47 4.35 -4.87
N ALA A 228 -10.53 4.20 -4.08
CA ALA A 228 -11.86 4.68 -4.42
C ALA A 228 -11.92 6.21 -4.60
N GLY A 229 -11.23 6.95 -3.73
CA GLY A 229 -11.10 8.42 -3.83
C GLY A 229 -10.32 8.87 -5.06
N ALA A 230 -9.23 8.17 -5.40
CA ALA A 230 -8.44 8.43 -6.60
C ALA A 230 -9.25 8.16 -7.87
N THR A 231 -10.05 7.09 -7.91
CA THR A 231 -10.98 6.85 -9.01
C THR A 231 -12.04 7.96 -9.11
N ALA A 232 -12.55 8.46 -7.98
CA ALA A 232 -13.49 9.57 -8.00
C ALA A 232 -12.85 10.88 -8.54
N ILE A 233 -11.57 11.13 -8.25
CA ILE A 233 -10.80 12.22 -8.86
C ILE A 233 -10.69 12.00 -10.37
N TRP A 234 -10.32 10.79 -10.78
CA TRP A 234 -10.17 10.41 -12.18
C TRP A 234 -11.45 10.73 -12.99
N VAL A 235 -12.59 10.22 -12.56
CA VAL A 235 -13.89 10.37 -13.24
C VAL A 235 -14.40 11.82 -13.29
N ARG A 236 -14.02 12.68 -12.33
CA ARG A 236 -14.57 14.05 -12.26
C ARG A 236 -13.66 15.12 -12.82
N GLU A 237 -12.36 14.90 -12.81
CA GLU A 237 -11.38 15.96 -13.08
C GLU A 237 -10.42 15.62 -14.23
N GLU A 238 -10.31 14.36 -14.62
CA GLU A 238 -9.25 13.85 -15.50
C GLU A 238 -9.74 12.96 -16.67
N SER A 239 -10.95 12.39 -16.59
CA SER A 239 -11.59 11.59 -17.66
C SER A 239 -12.13 12.44 -18.81
#